data_AF-A0A512C365-F1
#
_entry.id   AF-A0A512C365-F1
#
_cell.length_a   1.000
_cell.length_b   1.000
_cell.length_c   1.000
_cell.angle_alpha   90.00
_cell.angle_beta   90.00
_cell.angle_gamma   90.00
#
_symmetry.space_group_name_H-M   'P 1'
#
loop_
_entity.id
_entity.type
_entity.pdbx_description
1 polymer ?
#
loop_
_entity_poly.entity_id
_entity_poly.type
_entity_poly.pdbx_seq_one_letter_code
_entity_poly.pdbx_strand_id
1 'polypeptide(L)'
;MSIVKMIELSSQSPESWEDATRKAVERASRTIRNIRSVWVKEFEAAVDADKVIQFRVILKVSFQLEEGESMGAAGDELTWSSGLE
;
A
#
# COMPACT_ATOMS: atom_id res chain seq x y z
N MET A 1 13.64 -7.46 10.48
CA MET A 1 13.64 -5.99 10.77
C MET A 1 12.37 -5.41 10.14
N SER A 2 11.54 -4.64 10.84
CA SER A 2 10.29 -4.12 10.22
C SER A 2 10.57 -2.86 9.40
N ILE A 3 10.38 -2.94 8.07
CA ILE A 3 10.46 -1.79 7.17
C ILE A 3 9.04 -1.39 6.78
N VAL A 4 8.71 -0.12 7.00
CA VAL A 4 7.46 0.49 6.55
C VAL A 4 7.75 1.33 5.31
N LYS A 5 7.06 1.02 4.22
CA LYS A 5 7.05 1.87 3.03
C LYS A 5 5.87 2.81 3.11
N MET A 6 6.10 4.05 2.72
CA MET A 6 5.07 5.08 2.61
C MET A 6 4.97 5.54 1.16
N ILE A 7 3.76 5.69 0.66
CA ILE A 7 3.49 6.26 -0.67
C ILE A 7 2.46 7.38 -0.54
N GLU A 8 2.55 8.37 -1.43
CA GLU A 8 1.59 9.47 -1.52
C GLU A 8 0.54 9.14 -2.60
N LEU A 9 -0.73 9.35 -2.29
CA LEU A 9 -1.87 9.12 -3.17
C LEU A 9 -2.74 10.38 -3.20
N SER A 10 -3.38 10.62 -4.35
CA SER A 10 -4.46 11.59 -4.48
C SER A 10 -5.76 10.84 -4.76
N SER A 11 -6.84 11.30 -4.14
CA SER A 11 -8.19 10.76 -4.34
C SER A 11 -9.21 11.89 -4.25
N GLN A 12 -10.38 11.66 -4.85
CA GLN A 12 -11.41 12.67 -4.93
C GLN A 12 -12.81 12.07 -4.79
N SER A 13 -13.74 12.88 -4.26
CA SER A 13 -15.14 12.52 -4.09
C SER A 13 -16.04 13.75 -4.26
N PRO A 14 -17.24 13.60 -4.85
CA PRO A 14 -18.26 14.65 -4.83
C PRO A 14 -18.93 14.81 -3.45
N GLU A 15 -18.76 13.86 -2.53
CA GLU A 15 -19.52 13.82 -1.26
C GLU A 15 -18.77 14.50 -0.12
N SER A 16 -17.56 14.04 0.20
CA SER A 16 -16.73 14.62 1.26
C SER A 16 -15.26 14.18 1.16
N TRP A 17 -14.39 14.82 1.95
CA TRP A 17 -13.00 14.41 2.08
C TRP A 17 -12.83 13.04 2.78
N GLU A 18 -13.72 12.69 3.72
CA GLU A 18 -13.73 11.37 4.38
C GLU A 18 -14.05 10.26 3.38
N ASP A 19 -15.03 10.48 2.50
CA ASP A 19 -15.33 9.52 1.43
C ASP A 19 -14.16 9.40 0.45
N ALA A 20 -13.54 10.52 0.04
CA ALA A 20 -12.34 10.50 -0.80
C ALA A 20 -11.19 9.70 -0.15
N THR A 21 -11.02 9.83 1.18
CA THR A 21 -10.02 9.08 1.95
C THR A 21 -10.31 7.58 1.99
N ARG A 22 -11.57 7.18 2.24
CA ARG A 22 -11.98 5.76 2.23
C ARG A 22 -11.76 5.14 0.86
N LYS A 23 -12.15 5.83 -0.21
CA LYS A 23 -11.94 5.39 -1.61
C LYS A 23 -10.46 5.20 -1.95
N ALA A 24 -9.59 6.08 -1.46
CA ALA A 24 -8.15 5.94 -1.66
C ALA A 24 -7.61 4.64 -1.03
N VAL A 25 -7.99 4.37 0.22
CA VAL A 25 -7.57 3.15 0.95
C VAL A 25 -8.14 1.90 0.29
N GLU A 26 -9.41 1.92 -0.10
CA GLU A 26 -10.07 0.80 -0.78
C GLU A 26 -9.39 0.49 -2.12
N ARG A 27 -9.05 1.52 -2.91
CA ARG A 27 -8.35 1.31 -4.17
C ARG A 27 -6.92 0.83 -3.96
N ALA A 28 -6.21 1.37 -2.98
CA ALA A 28 -4.83 1.00 -2.65
C ALA A 28 -4.74 -0.45 -2.16
N SER A 29 -5.69 -0.91 -1.33
CA SER A 29 -5.70 -2.25 -0.75
C SER A 29 -5.82 -3.37 -1.79
N ARG A 30 -6.30 -3.07 -2.99
CA ARG A 30 -6.36 -4.02 -4.12
C ARG A 30 -4.97 -4.46 -4.58
N THR A 31 -3.97 -3.58 -4.50
CA THR A 31 -2.60 -3.81 -4.99
C THR A 31 -1.54 -3.84 -3.89
N ILE A 32 -1.81 -3.21 -2.75
CA ILE A 32 -0.87 -3.08 -1.64
C ILE A 32 -1.42 -3.87 -0.46
N ARG A 33 -0.62 -4.81 0.05
CA ARG A 33 -0.94 -5.59 1.26
C ARG A 33 -0.39 -4.89 2.50
N ASN A 34 -0.91 -5.28 3.66
CA ASN A 34 -0.44 -4.82 4.98
C ASN A 34 -0.47 -3.31 5.18
N ILE A 35 -1.51 -2.62 4.67
CA ILE A 35 -1.77 -1.22 4.98
C ILE A 35 -2.05 -1.07 6.48
N ARG A 36 -1.34 -0.17 7.16
CA ARG A 36 -1.45 0.02 8.62
C ARG A 36 -2.08 1.34 9.01
N SER A 37 -1.76 2.41 8.27
CA SER A 37 -2.31 3.73 8.54
C SER A 37 -2.36 4.58 7.29
N VAL A 38 -3.24 5.58 7.34
CA VAL A 38 -3.32 6.66 6.36
C VAL A 38 -3.38 7.98 7.11
N TRP A 39 -2.72 9.01 6.60
CA TRP A 39 -2.88 10.37 7.09
C TRP A 39 -3.03 11.32 5.92
N VAL A 40 -3.98 12.25 6.06
CA VAL A 40 -4.19 13.30 5.07
C VAL A 40 -3.10 14.34 5.23
N LYS A 41 -2.45 14.67 4.11
CA LYS A 41 -1.44 15.71 4.01
C LYS A 41 -2.11 17.05 3.70
N GLU A 42 -2.99 17.05 2.70
CA GLU A 42 -3.65 18.26 2.20
C GLU A 42 -5.11 17.95 1.84
N PHE A 43 -5.97 18.93 2.11
CA PHE A 43 -7.36 18.98 1.66
C PHE A 43 -7.48 20.03 0.58
N GLU A 44 -8.14 19.69 -0.52
CA GLU A 44 -8.40 20.60 -1.62
C GLU A 44 -9.89 20.47 -2.01
N ALA A 45 -10.49 21.55 -2.50
CA ALA A 45 -11.84 21.53 -3.06
C ALA A 45 -11.81 22.18 -4.44
N ALA A 46 -12.41 21.54 -5.44
CA ALA A 46 -12.66 22.15 -6.74
C ALA A 46 -13.91 23.03 -6.65
N VAL A 47 -13.80 24.26 -7.13
CA VAL A 47 -14.88 25.24 -7.15
C VAL A 47 -15.25 25.55 -8.59
N ASP A 48 -16.55 25.54 -8.88
CA ASP A 48 -17.12 25.98 -10.15
C ASP A 48 -18.37 26.83 -9.87
N ALA A 49 -18.50 27.95 -10.59
CA ALA A 49 -19.57 28.93 -10.40
C ALA A 49 -19.85 29.25 -8.91
N ASP A 50 -18.79 29.57 -8.15
CA ASP A 50 -18.80 29.87 -6.71
C ASP A 50 -19.34 28.75 -5.81
N LYS A 51 -19.40 27.51 -6.31
CA LYS A 51 -19.84 26.32 -5.57
C LYS A 51 -18.75 25.26 -5.54
N VAL A 52 -18.58 24.63 -4.39
CA VAL A 52 -17.73 23.44 -4.29
C VAL A 52 -18.40 22.30 -5.05
N ILE A 53 -17.71 21.75 -6.04
CA ILE A 53 -18.18 20.63 -6.87
C ILE A 53 -17.47 19.31 -6.56
N GLN A 54 -16.31 19.38 -5.90
CA GLN A 54 -15.52 18.19 -5.61
C GLN A 54 -14.56 18.39 -4.45
N PHE A 55 -14.37 17.33 -3.67
CA PHE A 55 -13.43 17.27 -2.56
C PHE A 55 -12.27 16.36 -2.94
N ARG A 56 -11.05 16.89 -2.87
CA ARG A 56 -9.80 16.18 -3.14
C ARG A 56 -8.97 16.05 -1.87
N VAL A 57 -8.32 14.92 -1.71
CA VAL A 57 -7.36 14.66 -0.63
C VAL A 57 -6.04 14.21 -1.23
N ILE A 58 -4.95 14.76 -0.72
CA ILE A 58 -3.61 14.21 -0.88
C ILE A 58 -3.26 13.56 0.45
N LEU A 59 -2.97 12.26 0.43
CA LEU A 59 -2.73 11.47 1.63
C LEU A 59 -1.52 10.57 1.46
N LYS A 60 -0.97 10.13 2.57
CA LYS A 60 0.09 9.12 2.58
C LYS A 60 -0.42 7.85 3.22
N VAL A 61 -0.15 6.73 2.57
CA VAL A 61 -0.50 5.38 3.04
C VAL A 61 0.78 4.68 3.47
N SER A 62 0.79 4.16 4.69
CA SER A 62 1.85 3.30 5.19
C SER A 62 1.48 1.84 5.07
N PHE A 63 2.44 1.03 4.64
CA PHE A 63 2.31 -0.42 4.60
C PHE A 63 3.63 -1.10 4.93
N GLN A 64 3.54 -2.23 5.61
CA GLN A 64 4.73 -3.01 5.96
C GLN A 64 5.18 -3.82 4.75
N LEU A 65 6.48 -3.80 4.47
CA LEU A 65 7.07 -4.64 3.43
C LEU A 65 7.14 -6.08 3.92
N GLU A 66 6.74 -7.00 3.04
CA GLU A 66 6.99 -8.42 3.22
C GLU A 66 8.44 -8.70 2.80
N GLU A 67 9.16 -9.50 3.60
CA GLU A 67 10.42 -10.07 3.16
C GLU A 67 10.06 -11.07 2.07
N GLY A 68 10.60 -10.90 0.86
CA GLY A 68 10.41 -11.89 -0.19
C GLY A 68 10.95 -13.21 0.33
N GLU A 69 10.09 -14.20 0.53
CA GLU A 69 10.52 -15.57 0.77
C GLU A 69 11.38 -15.95 -0.45
N SER A 70 12.70 -15.91 -0.27
CA SER A 70 13.59 -16.66 -1.13
C SER A 70 13.10 -18.11 -1.02
N MET A 71 12.50 -18.64 -2.08
CA MET A 71 12.20 -20.05 -2.18
C MET A 71 13.45 -20.81 -1.70
N GLY A 72 13.32 -21.45 -0.54
CA GLY A 72 14.41 -22.16 0.10
C GLY A 72 15.03 -23.14 -0.90
N ALA A 73 16.35 -23.24 -0.84
CA ALA A 73 17.14 -24.21 -1.58
C ALA A 73 16.50 -25.60 -1.49
N ALA A 74 15.76 -25.99 -2.53
CA ALA A 74 15.34 -27.36 -2.75
C ALA A 74 16.40 -27.98 -3.66
N GLY A 75 17.41 -28.60 -3.05
CA GLY A 75 18.41 -29.39 -3.76
C GLY A 75 19.81 -29.17 -3.21
N ASP A 76 20.12 -29.79 -2.08
CA ASP A 76 21.46 -30.30 -1.77
C ASP A 76 21.37 -31.20 -0.54
N GLU A 77 20.76 -32.37 -0.72
CA GLU A 77 20.97 -33.50 0.18
C GLU A 77 21.27 -34.75 -0.67
N LEU A 78 22.39 -34.68 -1.41
CA LEU A 78 23.05 -35.86 -1.96
C LEU A 78 23.97 -36.41 -0.86
N THR A 79 23.43 -37.38 -0.13
CA THR A 79 24.16 -38.23 0.80
C THR A 79 25.21 -39.04 0.03
N TRP A 80 26.44 -38.58 0.02
CA TRP A 80 27.57 -39.43 -0.36
C TRP A 80 27.87 -40.39 0.80
N SER A 81 27.11 -41.49 0.90
CA SER A 81 27.58 -42.64 1.67
C SER A 81 28.71 -43.29 0.90
N SER A 82 29.92 -43.11 1.43
CA SER A 82 31.08 -43.94 1.16
C SER A 82 30.72 -45.44 1.23
N GLY A 83 30.64 -46.10 0.07
CA GLY A 83 30.94 -47.52 -0.08
C GLY A 83 32.25 -47.60 -0.88
N LEU A 84 33.36 -48.07 -0.30
CA LEU A 84 33.69 -49.49 -0.21
C LEU A 84 33.42 -50.21 -1.54
N GLU A 85 34.38 -50.11 -2.46
CA GLU A 85 35.09 -51.22 -3.11
C GLU A 85 36.34 -50.70 -3.84
#